data_AF-A0A9W4I7U7-F1
#
_entry.id   AF-A0A9W4I7U7-F1
#
_cell.length_a   1.000
_cell.length_b   1.000
_cell.length_c   1.000
_cell.angle_alpha   90.00
_cell.angle_beta   90.00
_cell.angle_gamma   90.00
#
_symmetry.space_group_name_H-M   'P 1'
#
loop_
_entity.id
_entity.type
_entity.pdbx_description
1 polymer ?
#
loop_
_entity_poly.entity_id
_entity_poly.type
_entity_poly.pdbx_seq_one_letter_code
_entity_poly.pdbx_strand_id
1 'polypeptide(L)'
;MTCLSITKVRYLLSTFILRVLSPGNRRETVLFGGPDSNRSSILDSTKSDIPTMSKEQPILISSPSSGVPAKSPVPQRLHTMRIWSPHSGIEIMNDVEKNGLDDVVLDAIVLRGFGARHQAQDDHGNTMDAFPVDLAVLEAGISRVWGKYGIPQFVPLSSDDPIILKQPTKDPEAKKGLCFQRLHSKYLYEYGRRQSLAKVLGYEMPVNLKDWYEDTVQDIGRRLEKLGYY
;
A
#
# COMPACT_ATOMS: atom_id res chain seq x y z
N MET A 1 -19.00 -24.20 -0.98
CA MET A 1 -18.65 -22.76 -0.88
C MET A 1 -17.24 -22.66 -0.33
N THR A 2 -16.25 -22.46 -1.19
CA THR A 2 -14.85 -22.30 -0.77
C THR A 2 -14.60 -20.83 -0.43
N CYS A 3 -14.38 -20.55 0.86
CA CYS A 3 -13.94 -19.24 1.32
C CYS A 3 -12.51 -19.00 0.81
N LEU A 4 -12.36 -18.23 -0.26
CA LEU A 4 -11.04 -17.75 -0.67
C LEU A 4 -10.61 -16.71 0.36
N SER A 5 -9.56 -17.03 1.13
CA SER A 5 -8.90 -16.05 1.99
C SER A 5 -8.54 -14.78 1.19
N ILE A 6 -8.77 -13.60 1.78
CA ILE A 6 -8.43 -12.28 1.23
C ILE A 6 -6.97 -12.25 0.72
N THR A 7 -6.07 -12.99 1.36
CA THR A 7 -4.67 -13.15 0.96
C THR A 7 -4.52 -13.82 -0.41
N LYS A 8 -5.39 -14.77 -0.75
CA LYS A 8 -5.37 -15.52 -2.02
C LYS A 8 -5.90 -14.67 -3.18
N VAL A 9 -6.83 -13.75 -2.92
CA VAL A 9 -7.31 -12.77 -3.90
C VAL A 9 -6.22 -11.73 -4.20
N ARG A 10 -5.48 -11.26 -3.17
CA ARG A 10 -4.32 -10.36 -3.32
C ARG A 10 -3.17 -11.00 -4.13
N TYR A 11 -2.90 -12.29 -3.94
CA TYR A 11 -1.89 -13.02 -4.72
C TYR A 11 -2.28 -13.18 -6.21
N LEU A 12 -3.56 -13.43 -6.49
CA LEU A 12 -4.06 -13.49 -7.87
C LEU A 12 -4.05 -12.14 -8.57
N LEU A 13 -4.34 -11.05 -7.83
CA LEU A 13 -4.17 -9.67 -8.29
C LEU A 13 -2.72 -9.37 -8.73
N SER A 14 -1.72 -9.81 -7.95
CA SER A 14 -0.30 -9.65 -8.29
C SER A 14 0.12 -10.45 -9.53
N THR A 15 -0.35 -11.70 -9.65
CA THR A 15 0.06 -12.62 -10.73
C THR A 15 -0.60 -12.28 -12.07
N PHE A 16 -1.85 -11.78 -12.06
CA PHE A 16 -2.57 -11.44 -13.30
C PHE A 16 -2.05 -10.15 -13.94
N ILE A 17 -1.55 -9.20 -13.13
CA ILE A 17 -0.96 -7.95 -13.62
C ILE A 17 0.33 -8.19 -14.42
N LEU A 18 1.14 -9.20 -14.06
CA LEU A 18 2.34 -9.58 -14.80
C LEU A 18 2.04 -10.18 -16.19
N ARG A 19 0.92 -10.90 -16.35
CA ARG A 19 0.58 -11.52 -17.66
C ARG A 19 -0.02 -10.55 -18.67
N VAL A 20 -0.68 -9.49 -18.22
CA VAL A 20 -1.26 -8.47 -19.11
C VAL A 20 -0.21 -7.45 -19.57
N LEU A 21 0.93 -7.35 -18.88
CA LEU A 21 2.00 -6.38 -19.14
C LEU A 21 3.28 -6.97 -19.75
N SER A 22 3.30 -8.20 -20.27
CA SER A 22 4.42 -8.64 -21.12
C SER A 22 4.16 -8.25 -22.58
N PRO A 23 4.82 -7.20 -23.13
CA PRO A 23 4.93 -7.07 -24.56
C PRO A 23 5.84 -8.21 -25.02
N GLY A 24 5.36 -9.02 -25.98
CA GLY A 24 6.18 -10.06 -26.58
C GLY A 24 7.47 -9.47 -27.12
N ASN A 25 8.61 -9.87 -26.56
CA ASN A 25 9.90 -9.69 -27.20
C ASN A 25 10.55 -11.06 -27.34
N ARG A 26 10.27 -11.67 -28.50
CA ARG A 26 11.10 -12.73 -29.08
C ARG A 26 12.46 -12.11 -29.42
N ARG A 27 13.52 -12.57 -28.77
CA ARG A 27 14.81 -12.89 -29.38
C ARG A 27 15.61 -13.74 -28.41
N GLU A 28 15.61 -15.04 -28.70
CA GLU A 28 16.56 -16.01 -28.15
C GLU A 28 17.98 -15.58 -28.54
N THR A 29 18.86 -15.50 -27.56
CA THR A 29 20.28 -15.82 -27.76
C THR A 29 20.69 -16.75 -26.64
N VAL A 30 20.95 -17.99 -27.04
CA VAL A 30 21.50 -19.09 -26.27
C VAL A 30 22.99 -18.84 -26.09
N LEU A 31 23.54 -18.96 -24.87
CA LEU A 31 24.93 -19.43 -24.66
C LEU A 31 25.25 -19.77 -23.18
N PHE A 32 25.16 -21.08 -22.90
CA PHE A 32 26.03 -22.01 -22.15
C PHE A 32 26.82 -21.64 -20.86
N GLY A 33 26.73 -22.59 -19.90
CA GLY A 33 27.73 -23.00 -18.87
C GLY A 33 27.43 -22.48 -17.45
N GLY A 34 27.03 -23.24 -16.42
CA GLY A 34 27.54 -24.51 -15.85
C GLY A 34 28.62 -24.21 -14.76
N PRO A 35 28.88 -25.02 -13.70
CA PRO A 35 28.14 -26.10 -13.04
C PRO A 35 27.99 -25.93 -11.50
N ASP A 36 27.46 -26.99 -10.87
CA ASP A 36 27.08 -27.20 -9.47
C ASP A 36 28.10 -26.89 -8.36
N SER A 37 27.58 -26.62 -7.15
CA SER A 37 28.28 -26.98 -5.91
C SER A 37 27.32 -27.44 -4.82
N ASN A 38 27.38 -28.75 -4.59
CA ASN A 38 26.97 -29.46 -3.39
C ASN A 38 27.53 -28.81 -2.12
N ARG A 39 26.70 -28.69 -1.08
CA ARG A 39 27.18 -29.02 0.28
C ARG A 39 26.02 -29.46 1.18
N SER A 40 26.08 -30.73 1.56
CA SER A 40 25.34 -31.30 2.67
C SER A 40 25.92 -30.83 4.00
N SER A 41 25.10 -30.79 5.04
CA SER A 41 25.49 -31.30 6.35
C SER A 41 24.25 -31.64 7.17
N ILE A 42 24.13 -32.94 7.41
CA ILE A 42 23.31 -33.62 8.39
C ILE A 42 23.81 -33.27 9.79
N LEU A 43 22.91 -33.02 10.74
CA LEU A 43 23.13 -33.43 12.12
C LEU A 43 21.78 -33.55 12.86
N ASP A 44 21.50 -34.80 13.21
CA ASP A 44 20.51 -35.26 14.17
C ASP A 44 20.69 -34.62 15.55
N SER A 45 19.58 -34.39 16.25
CA SER A 45 19.56 -34.54 17.71
C SER A 45 18.14 -34.83 18.24
N THR A 46 17.91 -36.12 18.48
CA THR A 46 17.37 -36.71 19.73
C THR A 46 16.20 -36.04 20.48
N LYS A 47 15.00 -36.63 20.25
CA LYS A 47 14.13 -37.33 21.23
C LYS A 47 14.07 -36.83 22.69
N SER A 48 12.87 -36.40 23.11
CA SER A 48 12.29 -36.81 24.41
C SER A 48 10.77 -36.61 24.47
N ASP A 49 10.06 -37.72 24.41
CA ASP A 49 8.94 -38.20 25.23
C ASP A 49 7.81 -37.27 25.75
N ILE A 50 6.60 -37.79 25.48
CA ILE A 50 5.26 -37.41 25.94
C ILE A 50 5.03 -37.89 27.38
N PRO A 51 4.14 -37.24 28.15
CA PRO A 51 3.02 -38.02 28.68
C PRO A 51 1.64 -37.35 28.58
N THR A 52 0.67 -38.23 28.34
CA THR A 52 -0.78 -38.12 28.23
C THR A 52 -1.48 -37.85 29.57
N MET A 53 -2.59 -37.09 29.57
CA MET A 53 -3.94 -37.47 30.10
C MET A 53 -4.78 -36.26 30.57
N SER A 54 -5.92 -36.13 29.88
CA SER A 54 -7.27 -35.67 30.21
C SER A 54 -7.59 -35.05 31.59
N LYS A 55 -8.36 -33.94 31.58
CA LYS A 55 -9.55 -33.82 32.43
C LYS A 55 -10.62 -32.87 31.88
N GLU A 56 -11.85 -33.33 31.98
CA GLU A 56 -13.11 -32.73 31.53
C GLU A 56 -13.54 -31.49 32.34
N GLN A 57 -14.55 -30.82 31.77
CA GLN A 57 -15.22 -29.57 32.14
C GLN A 57 -15.75 -29.49 33.58
N PRO A 58 -16.15 -28.27 34.02
CA PRO A 58 -17.59 -28.05 34.08
C PRO A 58 -18.06 -26.76 33.40
N ILE A 59 -19.23 -26.92 32.79
CA ILE A 59 -20.12 -25.91 32.27
C ILE A 59 -20.53 -24.96 33.41
N LEU A 60 -20.19 -23.68 33.30
CA LEU A 60 -20.86 -22.62 34.05
C LEU A 60 -21.72 -21.82 33.07
N ILE A 61 -23.01 -22.12 33.10
CA ILE A 61 -24.07 -21.27 32.57
C ILE A 61 -24.12 -20.04 33.48
N SER A 62 -23.68 -18.89 32.96
CA SER A 62 -24.00 -17.58 33.56
C SER A 62 -24.63 -16.69 32.50
N SER A 63 -25.96 -16.57 32.63
CA SER A 63 -26.85 -15.45 32.34
C SER A 63 -26.72 -14.69 31.00
N PRO A 64 -27.84 -14.43 30.28
CA PRO A 64 -27.83 -13.60 29.09
C PRO A 64 -27.52 -12.15 29.49
N SER A 65 -26.25 -11.78 29.33
CA SER A 65 -25.80 -10.40 29.42
C SER A 65 -26.50 -9.60 28.32
N SER A 66 -27.54 -8.88 28.74
CA SER A 66 -28.10 -7.67 28.15
C SER A 66 -27.47 -7.29 26.81
N GLY A 67 -28.21 -7.56 25.73
CA GLY A 67 -27.89 -7.12 24.39
C GLY A 67 -27.91 -5.59 24.32
N VAL A 68 -26.79 -4.97 24.66
CA VAL A 68 -26.45 -3.65 24.13
C VAL A 68 -26.27 -3.87 22.63
N PRO A 69 -27.07 -3.24 21.76
CA PRO A 69 -26.87 -3.35 20.33
C PRO A 69 -25.43 -2.93 20.04
N ALA A 70 -24.67 -3.85 19.43
CA ALA A 70 -23.29 -3.60 19.02
C ALA A 70 -23.29 -2.25 18.29
N LYS A 71 -22.63 -1.26 18.90
CA LYS A 71 -22.47 0.08 18.34
C LYS A 71 -22.08 -0.12 16.89
N SER A 72 -22.94 0.33 15.96
CA SER A 72 -22.64 0.29 14.54
C SER A 72 -21.18 0.71 14.37
N PRO A 73 -20.31 -0.14 13.78
CA PRO A 73 -18.90 0.17 13.69
C PRO A 73 -18.80 1.51 12.97
N VAL A 74 -18.33 2.52 13.69
CA VAL A 74 -18.08 3.85 13.12
C VAL A 74 -17.20 3.61 11.90
N PRO A 75 -17.59 4.10 10.70
CA PRO A 75 -16.78 3.93 9.50
C PRO A 75 -15.35 4.39 9.81
N GLN A 76 -14.39 3.47 9.71
CA GLN A 76 -13.02 3.78 10.05
C GLN A 76 -12.46 4.68 8.95
N ARG A 77 -12.24 5.94 9.32
CA ARG A 77 -11.76 6.98 8.42
C ARG A 77 -10.34 6.68 7.95
N LEU A 78 -10.10 6.87 6.66
CA LEU A 78 -8.78 6.79 6.06
C LEU A 78 -8.14 8.18 5.97
N HIS A 79 -6.84 8.20 6.17
CA HIS A 79 -5.98 9.37 6.05
C HIS A 79 -4.93 9.15 4.96
N THR A 80 -4.63 10.21 4.22
CA THR A 80 -3.53 10.21 3.27
C THR A 80 -2.22 10.44 4.02
N MET A 81 -1.34 9.44 4.00
CA MET A 81 0.01 9.55 4.56
C MET A 81 1.04 9.50 3.45
N ARG A 82 1.84 10.57 3.30
CA ARG A 82 2.94 10.58 2.34
C ARG A 82 4.21 10.01 2.95
N ILE A 83 4.79 9.03 2.28
CA ILE A 83 6.08 8.43 2.64
C ILE A 83 7.06 8.52 1.46
N TRP A 84 8.35 8.32 1.74
CA TRP A 84 9.35 8.04 0.72
C TRP A 84 9.48 6.53 0.57
N SER A 85 9.38 6.03 -0.66
CA SER A 85 9.58 4.61 -0.94
C SER A 85 10.55 4.41 -2.10
N PRO A 86 11.52 3.48 -1.98
CA PRO A 86 12.35 3.05 -3.11
C PRO A 86 11.59 2.12 -4.08
N HIS A 87 10.42 1.60 -3.66
CA HIS A 87 9.71 0.50 -4.30
C HIS A 87 8.54 0.95 -5.17
N SER A 88 8.42 0.39 -6.37
CA SER A 88 7.31 0.63 -7.31
C SER A 88 5.96 0.06 -6.83
N GLY A 89 4.86 0.32 -7.55
CA GLY A 89 3.49 0.13 -7.05
C GLY A 89 3.12 -1.26 -6.50
N ILE A 90 3.55 -2.35 -7.13
CA ILE A 90 3.30 -3.70 -6.61
C ILE A 90 4.24 -3.99 -5.44
N GLU A 91 5.46 -3.50 -5.53
CA GLU A 91 6.48 -3.69 -4.51
C GLU A 91 6.13 -2.96 -3.21
N ILE A 92 5.44 -1.80 -3.27
CA ILE A 92 5.06 -1.06 -2.06
C ILE A 92 3.99 -1.77 -1.23
N MET A 93 2.99 -2.41 -1.85
CA MET A 93 1.99 -3.16 -1.06
C MET A 93 2.60 -4.44 -0.46
N ASN A 94 3.56 -5.06 -1.15
CA ASN A 94 4.33 -6.17 -0.58
C ASN A 94 5.23 -5.70 0.59
N ASP A 95 5.82 -4.51 0.48
CA ASP A 95 6.62 -3.90 1.54
C ASP A 95 5.77 -3.54 2.77
N VAL A 96 4.57 -2.99 2.55
CA VAL A 96 3.56 -2.78 3.59
C VAL A 96 3.22 -4.08 4.32
N GLU A 97 3.01 -5.18 3.60
CA GLU A 97 2.75 -6.50 4.19
C GLU A 97 3.95 -7.04 4.97
N LYS A 98 5.17 -6.95 4.42
CA LYS A 98 6.41 -7.35 5.12
C LYS A 98 6.62 -6.57 6.42
N ASN A 99 6.20 -5.32 6.45
CA ASN A 99 6.26 -4.47 7.64
C ASN A 99 5.10 -4.71 8.62
N GLY A 100 4.19 -5.64 8.32
CA GLY A 100 3.02 -5.97 9.13
C GLY A 100 2.07 -4.77 9.26
N LEU A 101 1.79 -4.10 8.14
CA LEU A 101 0.91 -2.93 8.06
C LEU A 101 -0.29 -3.15 7.12
N ASP A 102 -0.48 -4.37 6.60
CA ASP A 102 -1.52 -4.73 5.63
C ASP A 102 -2.94 -4.76 6.21
N ASP A 103 -3.05 -4.72 7.54
CA ASP A 103 -4.29 -4.56 8.29
C ASP A 103 -4.73 -3.09 8.40
N VAL A 104 -3.81 -2.14 8.25
CA VAL A 104 -4.07 -0.70 8.43
C VAL A 104 -3.86 0.15 7.18
N VAL A 105 -3.12 -0.34 6.18
CA VAL A 105 -2.94 0.33 4.89
C VAL A 105 -3.77 -0.38 3.84
N LEU A 106 -4.76 0.33 3.29
CA LEU A 106 -5.71 -0.23 2.34
C LEU A 106 -5.24 -0.06 0.89
N ASP A 107 -4.42 0.95 0.64
CA ASP A 107 -3.99 1.29 -0.71
C ASP A 107 -2.76 2.19 -0.75
N ALA A 108 -2.14 2.28 -1.92
CA ALA A 108 -0.99 3.12 -2.19
C ALA A 108 -1.05 3.76 -3.58
N ILE A 109 -0.79 5.06 -3.65
CA ILE A 109 -0.68 5.84 -4.89
C ILE A 109 0.77 6.27 -5.06
N VAL A 110 1.44 5.62 -6.00
CA VAL A 110 2.81 5.96 -6.39
C VAL A 110 2.83 7.28 -7.17
N LEU A 111 3.56 8.26 -6.65
CA LEU A 111 3.76 9.58 -7.27
C LEU A 111 5.07 9.65 -8.07
N ARG A 112 5.51 8.51 -8.61
CA ARG A 112 6.61 8.45 -9.57
C ARG A 112 6.26 9.33 -10.77
N GLY A 113 7.16 10.24 -11.12
CA GLY A 113 6.97 11.20 -12.20
C GLY A 113 6.66 12.63 -11.73
N PHE A 114 6.36 12.86 -10.45
CA PHE A 114 6.19 14.20 -9.89
C PHE A 114 7.52 14.95 -9.67
N GLY A 115 8.64 14.41 -10.15
CA GLY A 115 9.97 15.06 -10.12
C GLY A 115 10.67 15.05 -8.76
N ALA A 116 9.95 14.79 -7.68
CA ALA A 116 10.50 14.60 -6.35
C ALA A 116 11.24 13.26 -6.25
N ARG A 117 12.52 13.33 -5.86
CA ARG A 117 13.36 12.20 -5.47
C ARG A 117 14.02 12.50 -4.14
N HIS A 118 14.25 11.47 -3.36
CA HIS A 118 14.94 11.50 -2.08
C HIS A 118 15.98 10.38 -2.06
N GLN A 119 17.18 10.64 -1.54
CA GLN A 119 18.18 9.59 -1.37
C GLN A 119 17.86 8.80 -0.10
N ALA A 120 17.50 7.54 -0.25
CA ALA A 120 17.36 6.58 0.85
C ALA A 120 18.60 5.68 0.90
N GLN A 121 18.87 5.08 2.05
CA GLN A 121 19.87 4.01 2.16
C GLN A 121 19.15 2.68 2.38
N ASP A 122 19.62 1.63 1.73
CA ASP A 122 19.17 0.26 2.03
C ASP A 122 19.90 -0.32 3.26
N ASP A 123 19.52 -1.53 3.67
CA ASP A 123 20.13 -2.25 4.80
C ASP A 123 21.63 -2.55 4.61
N HIS A 124 22.15 -2.34 3.40
CA HIS A 124 23.56 -2.51 3.04
C HIS A 124 24.29 -1.16 2.90
N GLY A 125 23.63 -0.04 3.19
CA GLY A 125 24.18 1.31 3.07
C GLY A 125 24.26 1.84 1.63
N ASN A 126 23.71 1.13 0.65
CA ASN A 126 23.66 1.62 -0.73
C ASN A 126 22.62 2.71 -0.86
N THR A 127 22.96 3.76 -1.59
CA THR A 127 22.04 4.86 -1.82
C THR A 127 21.07 4.50 -2.94
N MET A 128 19.77 4.64 -2.68
CA MET A 128 18.69 4.34 -3.60
C MET A 128 17.79 5.57 -3.78
N ASP A 129 17.34 5.78 -5.01
CA ASP A 129 16.34 6.81 -5.30
C ASP A 129 14.97 6.38 -4.75
N ALA A 130 14.51 7.08 -3.72
CA ALA A 130 13.15 7.01 -3.23
C ALA A 130 12.27 8.10 -3.86
N PHE A 131 10.99 7.82 -4.00
CA PHE A 131 9.99 8.73 -4.53
C PHE A 131 8.76 8.76 -3.61
N PRO A 132 7.92 9.79 -3.71
CA PRO A 132 6.80 9.92 -2.79
C PRO A 132 5.69 8.92 -3.13
N VAL A 133 5.08 8.37 -2.09
CA VAL A 133 3.90 7.50 -2.18
C VAL A 133 2.87 7.99 -1.18
N ASP A 134 1.63 8.14 -1.63
CA ASP A 134 0.49 8.43 -0.77
C ASP A 134 -0.20 7.12 -0.37
N LEU A 135 -0.19 6.82 0.92
CA LEU A 135 -0.87 5.66 1.50
C LEU A 135 -2.26 6.04 2.00
N ALA A 136 -3.24 5.16 1.79
CA ALA A 136 -4.56 5.23 2.40
C ALA A 136 -4.55 4.44 3.71
N VAL A 137 -4.45 5.14 4.84
CA VAL A 137 -4.16 4.52 6.15
C VAL A 137 -5.32 4.74 7.12
N LEU A 138 -5.74 3.68 7.81
CA LEU A 138 -6.70 3.79 8.91
C LEU A 138 -6.13 4.67 10.02
N GLU A 139 -6.96 5.48 10.65
CA GLU A 139 -6.54 6.38 11.74
C GLU A 139 -5.73 5.65 12.84
N ALA A 140 -6.17 4.44 13.24
CA ALA A 140 -5.49 3.60 14.22
C ALA A 140 -4.09 3.11 13.77
N GLY A 141 -3.79 3.16 12.48
CA GLY A 141 -2.52 2.73 11.90
C GLY A 141 -1.47 3.83 11.74
N ILE A 142 -1.83 5.10 11.92
CA ILE A 142 -0.95 6.25 11.61
C ILE A 142 0.40 6.14 12.33
N SER A 143 0.38 5.90 13.65
CA SER A 143 1.61 5.79 14.45
C SER A 143 2.49 4.61 14.01
N ARG A 144 1.88 3.49 13.57
CA ARG A 144 2.61 2.31 13.09
C ARG A 144 3.29 2.59 11.74
N VAL A 145 2.58 3.27 10.83
CA VAL A 145 3.13 3.68 9.53
C VAL A 145 4.31 4.66 9.72
N TRP A 146 4.17 5.66 10.57
CA TRP A 146 5.28 6.58 10.88
C TRP A 146 6.45 5.88 11.57
N GLY A 147 6.19 4.93 12.47
CA GLY A 147 7.24 4.14 13.11
C GLY A 147 8.06 3.30 12.12
N LYS A 148 7.48 2.94 10.96
CA LYS A 148 8.16 2.15 9.92
C LYS A 148 8.82 3.00 8.85
N TYR A 149 8.10 3.98 8.30
CA TYR A 149 8.56 4.76 7.15
C TYR A 149 9.12 6.15 7.52
N GLY A 150 9.05 6.51 8.80
CA GLY A 150 9.42 7.84 9.28
C GLY A 150 8.34 8.88 9.01
N ILE A 151 8.54 10.05 9.61
CA ILE A 151 7.69 11.23 9.40
C ILE A 151 8.37 12.11 8.35
N PRO A 152 7.69 12.47 7.24
CA PRO A 152 8.26 13.39 6.27
C PRO A 152 8.51 14.76 6.93
N GLN A 153 9.62 15.41 6.59
CA GLN A 153 9.99 16.74 7.08
C GLN A 153 9.21 17.88 6.39
N PHE A 154 8.04 17.58 5.82
CA PHE A 154 7.21 18.52 5.09
C PHE A 154 5.73 18.14 5.26
N VAL A 155 4.84 19.12 5.11
CA VAL A 155 3.40 18.88 5.12
C VAL A 155 2.94 18.57 3.70
N PRO A 156 2.28 17.42 3.44
CA PRO A 156 1.74 17.12 2.11
C PRO A 156 0.82 18.23 1.60
N LEU A 157 0.97 18.58 0.32
CA LEU A 157 0.26 19.64 -0.40
C LEU A 157 0.54 21.07 0.09
N SER A 158 1.56 21.27 0.94
CA SER A 158 2.08 22.59 1.28
C SER A 158 3.05 23.13 0.22
N SER A 159 3.41 24.40 0.28
CA SER A 159 4.41 24.99 -0.63
C SER A 159 5.77 24.29 -0.56
N ASP A 160 6.12 23.71 0.60
CA ASP A 160 7.39 23.02 0.86
C ASP A 160 7.35 21.55 0.44
N ASP A 161 6.20 21.08 -0.03
CA ASP A 161 6.05 19.71 -0.51
C ASP A 161 6.97 19.47 -1.73
N PRO A 162 7.86 18.47 -1.67
CA PRO A 162 8.82 18.19 -2.74
C PRO A 162 8.17 18.01 -4.11
N ILE A 163 6.97 17.46 -4.20
CA ILE A 163 6.29 17.31 -5.50
C ILE A 163 5.81 18.65 -6.07
N ILE A 164 5.55 19.65 -5.23
CA ILE A 164 5.22 21.02 -5.66
C ILE A 164 6.50 21.75 -6.05
N LEU A 165 7.54 21.69 -5.21
CA LEU A 165 8.82 22.38 -5.45
C LEU A 165 9.48 21.99 -6.77
N LYS A 166 9.31 20.73 -7.21
CA LYS A 166 9.91 20.17 -8.43
C LYS A 166 9.09 20.40 -9.71
N GLN A 167 7.97 21.14 -9.64
CA GLN A 167 7.26 21.51 -10.87
C GLN A 167 8.11 22.49 -11.72
N PRO A 168 8.03 22.40 -13.07
CA PRO A 168 8.93 23.09 -14.00
C PRO A 168 8.74 24.61 -14.11
N THR A 169 7.72 25.18 -13.47
CA THR A 169 7.46 26.63 -13.48
C THR A 169 8.21 27.35 -12.36
N LYS A 170 8.52 28.64 -12.53
CA LYS A 170 9.18 29.46 -11.50
C LYS A 170 8.18 30.05 -10.50
N ASP A 171 6.98 30.37 -10.96
CA ASP A 171 5.95 31.00 -10.13
C ASP A 171 5.40 30.00 -9.08
N PRO A 172 5.43 30.33 -7.77
CA PRO A 172 5.03 29.42 -6.71
C PRO A 172 3.57 28.95 -6.81
N GLU A 173 2.64 29.82 -7.18
CA GLU A 173 1.22 29.44 -7.29
C GLU A 173 0.96 28.59 -8.53
N ALA A 174 1.63 28.89 -9.65
CA ALA A 174 1.62 28.02 -10.82
C ALA A 174 2.23 26.63 -10.53
N LYS A 175 3.25 26.54 -9.66
CA LYS A 175 3.78 25.24 -9.21
C LYS A 175 2.70 24.43 -8.49
N LYS A 176 1.98 25.06 -7.57
CA LYS A 176 0.87 24.40 -6.87
C LYS A 176 -0.23 23.99 -7.83
N GLY A 177 -0.66 24.90 -8.71
CA GLY A 177 -1.68 24.63 -9.73
C GLY A 177 -1.33 23.43 -10.60
N LEU A 178 -0.12 23.41 -11.18
CA LEU A 178 0.34 22.29 -12.01
C LEU A 178 0.45 20.99 -11.20
N CYS A 179 0.95 21.04 -9.97
CA CYS A 179 1.04 19.86 -9.11
C CYS A 179 -0.34 19.30 -8.78
N PHE A 180 -1.28 20.15 -8.38
CA PHE A 180 -2.64 19.74 -8.03
C PHE A 180 -3.39 19.19 -9.25
N GLN A 181 -3.24 19.78 -10.44
CA GLN A 181 -3.81 19.21 -11.68
C GLN A 181 -3.31 17.79 -11.92
N ARG A 182 -1.99 17.58 -11.81
CA ARG A 182 -1.36 16.27 -12.02
C ARG A 182 -1.81 15.27 -10.96
N LEU A 183 -1.91 15.68 -9.69
CA LEU A 183 -2.43 14.84 -8.60
C LEU A 183 -3.88 14.46 -8.85
N HIS A 184 -4.73 15.42 -9.21
CA HIS A 184 -6.14 15.20 -9.50
C HIS A 184 -6.33 14.14 -10.59
N SER A 185 -5.63 14.30 -11.72
CA SER A 185 -5.65 13.31 -12.80
C SER A 185 -5.10 11.95 -12.37
N LYS A 186 -4.03 11.93 -11.55
CA LYS A 186 -3.44 10.69 -11.04
C LYS A 186 -4.41 9.93 -10.13
N TYR A 187 -5.06 10.61 -9.19
CA TYR A 187 -6.03 10.02 -8.28
C TYR A 187 -7.26 9.49 -9.04
N LEU A 188 -7.81 10.26 -9.98
CA LEU A 188 -8.93 9.81 -10.82
C LEU A 188 -8.57 8.57 -11.63
N TYR A 189 -7.39 8.55 -12.25
CA TYR A 189 -6.91 7.41 -13.01
C TYR A 189 -6.77 6.16 -12.13
N GLU A 190 -6.12 6.31 -10.97
CA GLU A 190 -5.89 5.22 -10.02
C GLU A 190 -7.20 4.69 -9.42
N TYR A 191 -8.18 5.57 -9.16
CA TYR A 191 -9.51 5.20 -8.70
C TYR A 191 -10.27 4.39 -9.76
N GLY A 192 -10.38 4.93 -10.98
CA GLY A 192 -11.05 4.24 -12.08
C GLY A 192 -10.41 2.89 -12.42
N ARG A 193 -9.06 2.79 -12.34
CA ARG A 193 -8.34 1.52 -12.52
C ARG A 193 -8.75 0.49 -11.46
N ARG A 194 -8.87 0.89 -10.19
CA ARG A 194 -9.27 0.00 -9.09
C ARG A 194 -10.72 -0.43 -9.17
N GLN A 195 -11.63 0.49 -9.51
CA GLN A 195 -13.03 0.15 -9.75
C GLN A 195 -13.18 -0.86 -10.89
N SER A 196 -12.45 -0.64 -11.99
CA SER A 196 -12.44 -1.58 -13.13
C SER A 196 -11.92 -2.96 -12.72
N LEU A 197 -10.84 -3.00 -11.94
CA LEU A 197 -10.23 -4.23 -11.46
C LEU A 197 -11.15 -5.00 -10.50
N ALA A 198 -11.80 -4.29 -9.56
CA ALA A 198 -12.78 -4.85 -8.65
C ALA A 198 -13.96 -5.48 -9.39
N LYS A 199 -14.48 -4.79 -10.42
CA LYS A 199 -15.53 -5.30 -11.29
C LYS A 199 -15.10 -6.57 -12.04
N VAL A 200 -13.91 -6.58 -12.63
CA VAL A 200 -13.38 -7.74 -13.39
C VAL A 200 -13.18 -8.95 -12.48
N LEU A 201 -12.74 -8.73 -11.24
CA LEU A 201 -12.47 -9.81 -10.28
C LEU A 201 -13.69 -10.19 -9.43
N GLY A 202 -14.82 -9.51 -9.61
CA GLY A 202 -16.07 -9.81 -8.91
C GLY A 202 -16.02 -9.51 -7.41
N TYR A 203 -15.18 -8.57 -6.96
CA TYR A 203 -15.18 -8.10 -5.58
C TYR A 203 -15.64 -6.64 -5.51
N GLU A 204 -16.15 -6.24 -4.34
CA GLU A 204 -16.53 -4.86 -4.09
C GLU A 204 -15.38 -4.10 -3.40
N MET A 205 -15.05 -2.91 -3.90
CA MET A 205 -14.12 -2.03 -3.20
C MET A 205 -14.68 -1.64 -1.82
N PRO A 206 -13.87 -1.66 -0.74
CA PRO A 206 -14.29 -1.19 0.57
C PRO A 206 -14.87 0.22 0.51
N VAL A 207 -15.99 0.46 1.20
CA VAL A 207 -16.69 1.75 1.19
C VAL A 207 -15.77 2.88 1.65
N ASN A 208 -15.06 2.69 2.76
CA ASN A 208 -14.10 3.67 3.27
C ASN A 208 -12.98 4.00 2.28
N LEU A 209 -12.57 3.05 1.42
CA LEU A 209 -11.58 3.31 0.37
C LEU A 209 -12.17 4.11 -0.78
N LYS A 210 -13.43 3.86 -1.18
CA LYS A 210 -14.14 4.70 -2.16
C LYS A 210 -14.26 6.13 -1.64
N ASP A 211 -14.73 6.29 -0.40
CA ASP A 211 -14.89 7.59 0.27
C ASP A 211 -13.55 8.34 0.31
N TRP A 212 -12.45 7.66 0.66
CA TRP A 212 -11.12 8.27 0.66
C TRP A 212 -10.68 8.79 -0.72
N TYR A 213 -10.95 8.04 -1.78
CA TYR A 213 -10.65 8.49 -3.14
C TYR A 213 -11.46 9.74 -3.50
N GLU A 214 -12.76 9.71 -3.24
CA GLU A 214 -13.69 10.79 -3.56
C GLU A 214 -13.36 12.06 -2.77
N ASP A 215 -13.17 11.94 -1.45
CA ASP A 215 -12.77 13.04 -0.57
C ASP A 215 -11.42 13.65 -1.00
N THR A 216 -10.44 12.82 -1.35
CA THR A 216 -9.11 13.30 -1.74
C THR A 216 -9.15 14.02 -3.09
N VAL A 217 -9.85 13.46 -4.08
CA VAL A 217 -10.06 14.10 -5.39
C VAL A 217 -10.77 15.44 -5.21
N GLN A 218 -11.85 15.46 -4.42
CA GLN A 218 -12.61 16.67 -4.16
C GLN A 218 -11.76 17.73 -3.42
N ASP A 219 -10.92 17.34 -2.47
CA ASP A 219 -10.01 18.27 -1.79
C ASP A 219 -9.01 18.91 -2.76
N ILE A 220 -8.40 18.11 -3.63
CA ILE A 220 -7.48 18.61 -4.65
C ILE A 220 -8.23 19.54 -5.62
N GLY A 221 -9.45 19.19 -6.03
CA GLY A 221 -10.31 20.04 -6.87
C GLY A 221 -10.59 21.40 -6.24
N ARG A 222 -11.03 21.44 -4.98
CA ARG A 222 -11.25 22.70 -4.24
C ARG A 222 -9.99 23.55 -4.14
N ARG A 223 -8.81 22.93 -4.02
CA ARG A 223 -7.53 23.66 -3.99
C ARG A 223 -7.20 24.27 -5.35
N LEU A 224 -7.52 23.60 -6.45
CA LEU A 224 -7.37 24.14 -7.81
C LEU A 224 -8.28 25.33 -8.05
N GLU A 225 -9.55 25.23 -7.68
CA GLU A 225 -10.54 26.33 -7.76
C GLU A 225 -10.05 27.57 -7.02
N LYS A 226 -9.51 27.41 -5.80
CA LYS A 226 -8.95 28.52 -5.01
C LYS A 226 -7.76 29.22 -5.67
N LEU A 227 -7.04 28.51 -6.55
CA LEU A 227 -5.92 29.07 -7.31
C LEU A 227 -6.39 29.70 -8.64
N GLY A 228 -7.69 29.72 -8.92
CA GLY A 228 -8.24 30.22 -10.18
C GLY A 228 -8.06 29.25 -11.36
N TYR A 229 -7.76 27.99 -11.08
CA TYR A 229 -7.67 26.94 -12.08
C TYR A 229 -8.94 26.09 -12.02
N TYR A 230 -10.06 26.59 -12.56
CA TYR A 230 -11.25 25.83 -13.02
C TYR A 230 -12.30 26.79 -13.59
#